data_AF-A0A356VZI8-F1
#
_entry.id   AF-A0A356VZI8-F1
#
_cell.length_a   1.000
_cell.length_b   1.000
_cell.length_c   1.000
_cell.angle_alpha   90.00
_cell.angle_beta   90.00
_cell.angle_gamma   90.00
#
_symmetry.space_group_name_H-M   'P 1'
#
loop_
_entity.id
_entity.type
_entity.pdbx_description
1 polymer ?
#
loop_
_entity_poly.entity_id
_entity_poly.type
_entity_poly.pdbx_seq_one_letter_code
_entity_poly.pdbx_strand_id
1 'polypeptide(L)' 'MYSCRKAEPGKWTVGSPDAQGRWVAESSWNSAAEATEHLHALNEKDAEERASDAGKFMKPDG' A
#
# COMPACT_ATOMS: atom_id res chain seq x y z
N MET A 1 3.76 -0.09 -3.84
CA MET A 1 4.16 -1.07 -2.79
C MET A 1 4.33 -0.33 -1.48
N TYR A 2 3.50 -0.67 -0.49
CA TYR A 2 3.50 -0.05 0.84
C TYR A 2 4.50 -0.75 1.76
N SER A 3 5.04 -0.02 2.73
CA SER A 3 5.97 -0.51 3.75
C SER A 3 5.52 -0.03 5.13
N CYS A 4 5.81 -0.82 6.17
CA CYS A 4 5.61 -0.42 7.55
C CYS A 4 6.95 0.00 8.15
N ARG A 5 6.97 1.17 8.80
CA ARG A 5 8.15 1.72 9.47
C ARG A 5 7.80 2.09 10.89
N LYS A 6 8.62 1.66 11.84
CA LYS A 6 8.49 2.06 13.24
C LYS A 6 8.79 3.55 13.39
N ALA A 7 7.81 4.32 13.84
CA ALA A 7 7.94 5.75 14.08
C ALA A 7 8.45 6.02 15.50
N GLU A 8 7.81 5.39 16.49
CA GLU A 8 8.12 5.55 17.91
C GLU A 8 8.01 4.18 18.63
N PRO A 9 8.49 4.03 19.87
CA PRO A 9 8.20 2.85 20.67
C PRO A 9 6.69 2.66 20.81
N GLY A 10 6.16 1.58 20.26
CA GLY A 10 4.72 1.33 20.25
C GLY A 10 3.93 2.09 19.18
N LYS A 11 4.58 2.78 18.24
CA LYS A 11 3.90 3.33 17.06
C LYS A 11 4.56 2.90 15.75
N TRP A 12 3.71 2.46 14.84
CA TRP A 12 4.06 2.02 13.51
C TRP A 12 3.36 2.90 12.49
N THR A 13 4.04 3.23 11.42
CA THR A 13 3.50 4.01 10.31
C THR A 13 3.55 3.18 9.06
N VAL A 14 2.43 3.10 8.35
CA VAL A 14 2.34 2.51 7.02
C VAL A 14 2.42 3.64 6.01
N GLY A 15 3.23 3.46 4.98
CA GLY A 15 3.45 4.48 3.96
C GLY A 15 4.18 3.93 2.75
N SER A 16 4.40 4.79 1.78
CA SER A 16 5.14 4.46 0.56
C SER A 16 6.00 5.65 0.15
N PRO A 17 7.11 5.42 -0.58
CA PRO A 17 7.85 6.50 -1.20
C PRO A 17 6.99 7.16 -2.30
N ASP A 18 6.94 8.48 -2.29
CA ASP A 18 6.30 9.25 -3.36
C ASP A 18 7.10 9.19 -4.66
N ALA A 19 6.59 9.76 -5.75
CA ALA A 19 7.27 9.77 -7.06
C ALA A 19 8.67 10.42 -7.03
N GLN A 20 8.92 11.30 -6.06
CA GLN A 20 10.21 11.93 -5.78
C GLN A 20 11.09 11.13 -4.80
N GLY A 21 10.63 9.95 -4.37
CA GLY A 21 11.35 9.06 -3.46
C GLY A 21 11.29 9.47 -1.98
N ARG A 22 10.48 10.46 -1.59
CA ARG A 22 10.36 10.83 -0.17
C ARG A 22 9.33 9.94 0.50
N TRP A 23 9.61 9.58 1.74
CA TRP A 23 8.71 8.78 2.54
C TRP A 23 7.45 9.58 2.86
N VAL A 24 6.28 9.08 2.45
CA VAL A 24 4.98 9.63 2.80
C VAL A 24 4.27 8.63 3.71
N ALA A 25 4.07 9.02 4.97
CA ALA A 25 3.27 8.25 5.91
C ALA A 25 1.80 8.44 5.55
N GLU A 26 1.09 7.34 5.31
CA GLU A 26 -0.35 7.34 5.05
C GLU A 26 -1.12 7.21 6.37
N SER A 27 -0.76 6.22 7.19
CA SER A 27 -1.52 5.83 8.38
C SER A 27 -0.58 5.48 9.54
N SER A 28 -1.01 5.79 10.77
CA SER A 28 -0.28 5.48 12.01
C SER A 28 -1.08 4.51 12.88
N TRP A 29 -0.40 3.54 13.46
CA TRP A 29 -0.94 2.41 14.20
C TRP A 29 -0.18 2.21 15.51
N ASN A 30 -0.87 1.76 16.56
CA ASN A 30 -0.24 1.50 17.86
C ASN A 30 0.33 0.08 17.98
N SER A 31 0.08 -0.78 17.00
CA SER A 31 0.56 -2.17 17.00
C SER A 31 1.19 -2.53 15.65
N ALA A 32 2.24 -3.35 15.70
CA ALA A 32 2.86 -3.90 14.49
C ALA A 32 1.89 -4.79 13.70
N ALA A 33 1.03 -5.54 14.41
CA ALA A 33 0.03 -6.41 13.82
C ALA A 33 -0.96 -5.59 12.97
N GLU A 34 -1.61 -4.58 13.57
CA GLU A 34 -2.56 -3.71 12.86
C GLU A 34 -1.91 -3.00 11.66
N ALA A 35 -0.67 -2.51 11.82
CA ALA A 35 0.07 -1.91 10.71
C ALA A 35 0.34 -2.89 9.57
N THR A 36 0.59 -4.16 9.88
CA THR A 36 0.89 -5.20 8.88
C THR A 36 -0.38 -5.64 8.17
N GLU A 37 -1.49 -5.79 8.88
CA GLU A 37 -2.80 -6.12 8.29
C GLU A 37 -3.25 -5.01 7.32
N HIS A 38 -3.11 -3.74 7.71
CA HIS A 38 -3.44 -2.62 6.84
C HIS A 38 -2.51 -2.55 5.63
N LEU A 39 -1.21 -2.79 5.81
CA LEU A 39 -0.24 -2.87 4.71
C LEU A 39 -0.58 -3.99 3.72
N HIS A 40 -1.03 -5.15 4.21
CA HIS A 40 -1.43 -6.27 3.37
C HIS A 40 -2.65 -5.88 2.53
N ALA A 41 -3.69 -5.34 3.18
CA ALA A 41 -4.91 -4.89 2.51
C ALA A 41 -4.64 -3.79 1.45
N LEU A 42 -3.72 -2.87 1.72
CA LEU A 42 -3.30 -1.83 0.76
C LEU A 42 -2.61 -2.44 -0.45
N ASN A 43 -1.67 -3.36 -0.24
CA ASN A 43 -0.98 -4.03 -1.36
C ASN A 43 -1.92 -4.93 -2.17
N GLU A 44 -2.91 -5.58 -1.52
CA GLU A 44 -3.94 -6.37 -2.21
C GLU A 44 -4.84 -5.49 -3.07
N LYS A 45 -5.30 -4.34 -2.55
CA LYS A 45 -6.08 -3.36 -3.33
C LYS A 45 -5.29 -2.80 -4.52
N ASP A 46 -4.03 -2.45 -4.30
CA ASP A 46 -3.15 -1.94 -5.37
C ASP A 46 -2.99 -3.03 -6.45
N ALA A 47 -2.77 -4.29 -6.05
CA ALA A 47 -2.67 -5.41 -6.98
C ALA A 47 -3.97 -5.67 -7.75
N GLU A 48 -5.13 -5.60 -7.09
CA GLU A 48 -6.44 -5.78 -7.71
C GLU A 48 -6.79 -4.64 -8.68
N GLU A 49 -6.47 -3.39 -8.34
CA GLU A 49 -6.63 -2.25 -9.24
C GLU A 49 -5.73 -2.40 -10.48
N ARG A 50 -4.46 -2.81 -10.29
CA ARG A 50 -3.55 -3.10 -11.41
C ARG A 50 -4.02 -4.25 -12.28
N ALA A 51 -4.59 -5.30 -11.69
CA ALA A 51 -5.16 -6.43 -12.43
C ALA A 51 -6.42 -6.01 -13.22
N SER A 52 -7.25 -5.15 -12.62
CA SER A 52 -8.46 -4.62 -13.25
C SER A 52 -8.16 -3.65 -14.40
N ASP A 53 -7.11 -2.85 -14.29
CA ASP A 53 -6.60 -1.98 -15.35
C ASP A 53 -6.00 -2.80 -16.51
N ALA A 54 -5.19 -3.82 -16.19
CA ALA A 54 -4.60 -4.72 -17.18
C ALA A 54 -5.67 -5.53 -17.96
N GLY A 55 -6.77 -5.90 -17.30
CA GLY A 55 -7.91 -6.59 -17.93
C GLY A 55 -8.76 -5.70 -18.84
N LYS A 56 -8.68 -4.37 -18.71
CA LYS A 56 -9.51 -3.44 -19.51
C LYS A 56 -8.95 -3.18 -20.91
N PHE A 57 -7.68 -3.51 -21.15
CA PHE A 57 -7.01 -3.32 -22.45
C PHE A 57 -7.18 -4.52 -23.42
N MET A 58 -7.78 -5.63 -22.98
CA MET A 58 -8.11 -6.78 -23.85
C MET A 58 -9.62 -6.89 -24.10
N LYS A 59 -10.19 -5.91 -24.81
CA LYS A 59 -11.37 -6.18 -25.65
C LYS A 59 -10.88 -6.22 -27.09
N PRO A 60 -10.86 -7.37 -27.77
CA PRO A 60 -10.77 -7.35 -29.22
C PRO A 60 -12.08 -6.74 -29.72
N ASP A 61 -11.98 -5.59 -30.36
CA ASP A 61 -13.03 -5.11 -31.26
C ASP A 61 -12.94 -6.03 -32.49
N GLY A 62 -13.93 -6.92 -32.63
CA GLY A 62 -13.98 -7.94 -33.68
C GLY A 62 -15.31 -8.65 -33.72
#